data_AF-A0A7L2GZN0-F1
#
_entry.id   AF-A0A7L2GZN0-F1
#
_cell.length_a   1.000
_cell.length_b   1.000
_cell.length_c   1.000
_cell.angle_alpha   90.00
_cell.angle_beta   90.00
_cell.angle_gamma   90.00
#
_symmetry.space_group_name_H-M   'P 1'
#
loop_
_entity.id
_entity.type
_entity.pdbx_description
1 polymer ?
#
loop_
_entity_poly.entity_id
_entity_poly.type
_entity_poly.pdbx_seq_one_letter_code
_entity_poly.pdbx_strand_id
1 'polypeptide(L)' 'PQTCLERLRRRARSEERGVQLGYLQQLHAQHERWLVEKTTEVHSADVKHAPVLVLDVDEDFEHDAAVQGVLMARVG' A
#
# COMPACT_ATOMS: atom_id res chain seq x y z
N PRO A 1 3.53 -5.52 4.90
CA PRO A 1 4.21 -4.60 5.85
C PRO A 1 5.75 -4.71 5.89
N GLN A 2 6.27 -5.93 5.86
CA GLN A 2 7.70 -6.26 5.85
C GLN A 2 8.38 -5.67 4.61
N THR A 3 7.79 -5.88 3.42
CA THR A 3 8.22 -5.25 2.16
C THR A 3 8.32 -3.72 2.29
N CYS A 4 7.34 -3.08 2.92
CA CYS A 4 7.38 -1.63 3.17
C CYS A 4 8.55 -1.24 4.07
N LEU A 5 8.81 -2.00 5.14
CA LEU A 5 9.93 -1.72 6.05
C LEU A 5 11.29 -1.84 5.33
N GLU A 6 11.45 -2.86 4.49
CA GLU A 6 12.64 -3.06 3.67
C GLU A 6 12.84 -1.90 2.69
N ARG A 7 11.77 -1.46 2.02
CA ARG A 7 11.79 -0.29 1.13
C ARG A 7 12.13 1.01 1.88
N LEU A 8 11.59 1.22 3.08
CA LEU A 8 11.95 2.36 3.93
C LEU A 8 13.45 2.34 4.27
N ARG A 9 13.97 1.17 4.67
CA ARG A 9 15.39 0.99 4.99
C ARG A 9 16.28 1.24 3.77
N ARG A 10 15.92 0.71 2.60
CA ARG A 10 16.65 0.93 1.32
C ARG A 10 16.71 2.41 0.95
N ARG A 11 15.63 3.16 1.16
CA ARG A 11 15.55 4.60 0.88
C ARG A 11 16.37 5.45 1.86
N ALA A 12 16.62 4.95 3.07
CA ALA A 12 17.53 5.53 4.07
C ALA A 12 17.26 6.99 4.47
N ARG A 13 15.99 7.42 4.50
CA ARG A 13 15.61 8.76 5.00
C ARG A 13 15.86 8.87 6.50
N SER A 14 16.47 9.97 6.93
CA SER A 14 16.80 10.24 8.34
C SER A 14 15.58 10.19 9.25
N GLU A 15 14.47 10.75 8.79
CA GLU A 15 13.22 10.93 9.53
C GLU A 15 12.50 9.60 9.76
N GLU A 16 12.73 8.63 8.87
CA GLU A 16 12.03 7.33 8.87
C GLU A 16 12.80 6.26 9.64
N ARG A 17 14.04 6.53 10.08
CA ARG A 17 14.92 5.56 10.76
C ARG A 17 14.32 4.95 12.02
N GLY A 18 13.47 5.69 12.72
CA GLY A 18 12.78 5.24 13.95
C GLY A 18 11.53 4.40 13.70
N VAL A 19 11.06 4.28 12.45
CA VAL A 19 9.81 3.56 12.14
C VAL A 19 10.00 2.06 12.37
N GLN A 20 9.15 1.49 13.21
CA GLN A 20 9.16 0.07 13.55
C GLN A 20 8.12 -0.72 12.75
N LEU A 21 8.33 -2.03 12.62
CA LEU A 21 7.39 -2.93 11.92
C LEU A 21 5.96 -2.83 12.49
N GLY A 22 5.83 -2.74 13.82
CA GLY A 22 4.53 -2.63 14.49
C GLY A 22 3.72 -1.41 14.04
N TYR A 23 4.40 -0.29 13.79
CA TYR A 23 3.74 0.91 13.25
C TYR A 23 3.23 0.69 11.82
N LEU A 24 4.03 0.04 10.98
CA LEU A 24 3.59 -0.30 9.61
C LEU A 24 2.46 -1.32 9.58
N GLN A 25 2.42 -2.26 10.54
CA GLN A 25 1.30 -3.19 10.70
C GLN A 25 0.01 -2.46 11.07
N GLN A 26 0.07 -1.46 11.96
CA GLN A 26 -1.09 -0.63 12.30
C GLN A 26 -1.59 0.18 11.11
N LEU A 27 -0.68 0.76 10.31
CA LEU A 27 -1.05 1.48 9.09
C LEU A 27 -1.65 0.53 8.05
N HIS A 28 -1.07 -0.65 7.86
CA HIS A 28 -1.59 -1.65 6.94
C HIS A 28 -3.02 -2.06 7.32
N ALA A 29 -3.28 -2.38 8.59
CA ALA A 29 -4.62 -2.73 9.06
C ALA A 29 -5.65 -1.60 8.82
N GLN A 30 -5.23 -0.33 8.90
CA GLN A 30 -6.11 0.80 8.56
C GLN A 30 -6.44 0.84 7.05
N HIS A 31 -5.45 0.61 6.19
CA HIS A 31 -5.68 0.57 4.74
C HIS A 31 -6.59 -0.60 4.35
N GLU A 32 -6.39 -1.80 4.91
CA GLU A 32 -7.25 -2.97 4.63
C GLU A 32 -8.70 -2.69 5.04
N ARG A 33 -8.92 -2.22 6.28
CA ARG A 33 -10.27 -1.88 6.77
C ARG A 33 -10.96 -0.82 5.93
N TRP A 34 -10.21 0.19 5.49
CA TRP A 34 -10.79 1.31 4.76
C TRP A 34 -11.01 1.02 3.28
N LEU A 35 -9.99 0.52 2.58
CA LEU A 35 -9.98 0.44 1.13
C LEU A 35 -10.48 -0.90 0.59
N VAL A 36 -10.29 -1.99 1.36
CA VAL A 36 -10.60 -3.37 0.94
C VAL A 36 -11.87 -3.88 1.62
N GLU A 37 -11.88 -3.95 2.95
CA GLU A 37 -13.01 -4.49 3.72
C GLU A 37 -14.19 -3.51 3.82
N LYS A 38 -13.93 -2.21 3.59
CA LYS A 38 -14.91 -1.11 3.70
C LYS A 38 -15.60 -1.06 5.07
N THR A 39 -14.90 -1.44 6.14
CA THR A 39 -15.39 -1.48 7.53
C THR A 39 -15.10 -0.19 8.30
N THR A 40 -14.18 0.65 7.82
CA THR A 40 -13.91 1.97 8.41
C THR A 40 -15.11 2.91 8.21
N GLU A 41 -15.60 3.48 9.31
CA GLU A 41 -16.62 4.52 9.25
C GLU A 41 -16.05 5.78 8.59
N VAL A 42 -16.73 6.25 7.54
CA VAL A 42 -16.39 7.48 6.82
C VAL A 42 -17.64 8.34 6.70
N HIS A 43 -17.49 9.64 6.93
CA HIS A 43 -18.61 10.59 6.95
C HIS A 43 -18.91 11.21 5.57
N SER A 44 -18.21 10.77 4.52
CA SER A 44 -18.49 11.16 3.13
C SER A 44 -19.05 9.95 2.36
N ALA A 45 -20.26 10.11 1.83
CA ALA A 45 -20.94 9.07 1.06
C ALA A 45 -20.19 8.73 -0.25
N ASP A 46 -19.58 9.73 -0.89
CA ASP A 46 -18.82 9.54 -2.13
C ASP A 46 -17.58 8.68 -1.90
N VAL A 47 -16.85 8.96 -0.80
CA VAL A 47 -15.65 8.18 -0.42
C VAL A 47 -16.01 6.76 -0.03
N LYS A 48 -17.17 6.56 0.63
CA LYS A 48 -17.62 5.23 1.05
C LYS A 48 -17.80 4.27 -0.12
N HIS A 49 -18.32 4.77 -1.24
CA HIS A 49 -18.66 3.96 -2.42
C HIS A 49 -17.66 4.08 -3.57
N ALA A 50 -16.59 4.86 -3.39
CA ALA A 50 -15.57 5.03 -4.40
C ALA A 50 -14.96 3.67 -4.81
N PRO A 51 -14.87 3.36 -6.12
CA PRO A 51 -14.21 2.15 -6.59
C PRO A 51 -12.73 2.19 -6.24
N VAL A 52 -12.18 1.04 -5.86
CA VAL A 52 -10.77 0.89 -5.47
C VAL A 52 -10.12 -0.15 -6.36
N LEU A 53 -9.05 0.24 -7.05
CA LEU A 53 -8.15 -0.68 -7.75
C LEU A 53 -7.05 -1.12 -6.78
N VAL A 54 -6.98 -2.42 -6.50
CA VAL A 54 -5.95 -3.00 -5.64
C VAL A 54 -4.84 -3.59 -6.50
N LEU A 55 -3.64 -3.04 -6.38
CA LEU A 55 -2.44 -3.53 -7.04
C LEU A 55 -1.53 -4.19 -6.00
N ASP A 56 -1.25 -5.47 -6.20
CA ASP A 56 -0.23 -6.16 -5.42
C ASP A 56 1.15 -5.74 -5.94
N VAL A 57 1.95 -5.18 -5.05
CA VAL A 57 3.29 -4.65 -5.33
C VAL A 57 4.28 -5.19 -4.31
N ASP A 58 4.08 -6.41 -3.79
CA ASP A 58 5.09 -7.06 -2.95
C ASP A 58 6.32 -7.46 -3.77
N GLU A 59 6.12 -7.93 -5.00
CA GLU A 59 7.20 -8.22 -5.96
C GLU A 59 7.90 -6.94 -6.45
N ASP A 60 9.12 -7.08 -6.99
CA ASP A 60 9.90 -5.95 -7.48
C ASP A 60 9.34 -5.37 -8.80
N PHE A 61 8.41 -4.43 -8.68
CA PHE A 61 7.93 -3.66 -9.81
C PHE A 61 8.95 -2.66 -10.36
N GLU A 62 9.94 -2.20 -9.57
CA GLU A 62 10.85 -1.12 -9.98
C GLU A 62 11.77 -1.57 -11.13
N HIS A 63 12.20 -2.85 -11.12
CA HIS A 63 13.15 -3.39 -12.09
C HIS A 63 12.62 -4.57 -12.91
N ASP A 64 11.40 -5.08 -12.66
CA ASP A 64 10.80 -6.16 -13.45
C ASP A 64 9.81 -5.61 -14.48
N ALA A 65 10.23 -5.56 -15.74
CA ALA A 65 9.40 -5.09 -16.85
C ALA A 65 8.16 -5.95 -17.11
N ALA A 66 8.19 -7.25 -16.77
CA ALA A 66 7.04 -8.13 -16.91
C ALA A 66 5.98 -7.80 -15.85
N VAL A 67 6.40 -7.63 -14.60
CA VAL A 67 5.51 -7.17 -13.50
C VAL A 67 4.94 -5.78 -13.83
N GLN A 68 5.76 -4.88 -14.40
CA GLN A 68 5.29 -3.58 -14.85
C GLN A 68 4.17 -3.70 -15.89
N GLY A 69 4.36 -4.50 -16.93
CA GLY A 69 3.35 -4.74 -17.96
C GLY A 69 2.04 -5.28 -17.39
N VAL A 70 2.11 -6.25 -16.47
CA VAL A 70 0.94 -6.84 -15.81
C VAL A 70 0.18 -5.79 -15.00
N LEU A 71 0.86 -4.98 -14.19
CA LEU A 71 0.19 -3.96 -13.37
C LEU A 71 -0.37 -2.82 -14.21
N MET A 72 0.33 -2.37 -15.25
CA MET A 72 -0.16 -1.30 -16.14
C MET A 72 -1.42 -1.72 -16.90
N ALA A 73 -1.52 -2.99 -17.32
CA ALA A 73 -2.71 -3.53 -17.98
C ALA A 73 -3.97 -3.55 -17.09
N ARG A 74 -3.83 -3.36 -15.77
CA ARG A 74 -4.97 -3.26 -14.84
C ARG A 74 -5.42 -1.82 -14.60
N VAL A 75 -4.61 -0.83 -14.98
CA VAL A 75 -4.86 0.60 -14.74
C VAL A 75 -5.50 1.28 -15.95
N GLY A 76 -5.15 0.84 -17.17
CA GLY A 76 -5.72 1.35 -18.44
C GLY A 76 -6.94 0.60 -18.90
#